data_AF-A0A9P5CQQ4-F1
#
_entry.id   AF-A0A9P5CQQ4-F1
#
_cell.length_a   1.000
_cell.length_b   1.000
_cell.length_c   1.000
_cell.angle_alpha   90.00
_cell.angle_beta   90.00
_cell.angle_gamma   90.00
#
_symmetry.space_group_name_H-M   'P 1'
#
loop_
_entity.id
_entity.type
_entity.pdbx_description
1 polymer ?
#
loop_
_entity_poly.entity_id
_entity_poly.type
_entity_poly.pdbx_seq_one_letter_code
_entity_poly.pdbx_strand_id
1 'polypeptide(L)' 'MAIHSICAHAFQVLKSDSTLVVWHCNLCHTGPLYMIFECRYCKLHTCRAC' A
#
# COMPACT_ATOMS: atom_id res chain seq x y z
N MET A 1 11.36 13.07 16.21
CA MET A 1 10.96 13.24 14.80
C MET A 1 11.10 11.87 14.15
N ALA A 2 10.01 11.27 13.68
CA ALA A 2 10.12 10.01 12.94
C ALA A 2 10.98 10.30 11.71
N ILE A 3 12.14 9.65 11.63
CA ILE A 3 13.03 9.76 10.49
C ILE A 3 12.26 9.11 9.35
N HIS A 4 11.56 9.89 8.53
CA HIS A 4 11.13 9.45 7.22
C HIS A 4 12.42 9.14 6.47
N SER A 5 12.87 7.88 6.57
CA SER A 5 13.87 7.35 5.65
C SER A 5 13.38 7.75 4.29
N ILE A 6 14.15 8.60 3.61
CA ILE A 6 13.87 9.16 2.29
C ILE A 6 13.81 7.98 1.32
N CYS A 7 12.67 7.30 1.32
CA CYS A 7 12.41 6.20 0.43
C CYS A 7 12.07 6.86 -0.89
N ALA A 8 12.87 6.57 -1.92
CA ALA A 8 12.48 6.84 -3.30
C ALA A 8 11.31 5.90 -3.62
N HIS A 9 10.11 6.25 -3.14
CA HIS A 9 8.96 5.36 -3.16
C HIS A 9 8.70 4.87 -4.58
N ALA A 10 8.94 3.58 -4.79
CA ALA A 10 8.64 2.90 -6.04
C ALA A 10 7.43 2.01 -5.80
N PHE A 11 6.25 2.55 -6.07
CA PHE A 11 5.00 1.85 -5.88
C PHE A 11 4.75 0.86 -7.02
N GLN A 12 4.36 -0.35 -6.67
CA GLN A 12 3.82 -1.34 -7.58
C GLN A 12 2.39 -1.68 -7.17
N VAL A 13 1.54 -2.01 -8.14
CA VAL A 13 0.18 -2.43 -7.85
C VAL A 13 0.20 -3.91 -7.51
N LEU A 14 -0.22 -4.24 -6.29
CA LEU A 14 -0.59 -5.60 -5.92
C LEU A 14 -2.09 -5.76 -6.16
N LYS A 15 -2.45 -6.83 -6.87
CA LYS A 15 -3.84 -7.24 -7.07
C LYS A 15 -4.04 -8.57 -6.36
N SER A 16 -5.13 -8.67 -5.62
CA SER A 16 -5.59 -9.94 -5.07
C SER A 16 -6.28 -10.73 -6.16
N ASP A 17 -5.74 -11.91 -6.48
CA ASP A 17 -6.36 -12.84 -7.44
C ASP A 17 -7.58 -13.56 -6.83
N SER A 18 -7.61 -13.65 -5.49
CA SER A 18 -8.65 -14.34 -4.73
C SER A 18 -9.46 -13.37 -3.86
N THR A 19 -10.75 -13.66 -3.67
CA THR A 19 -11.67 -12.88 -2.80
C THR A 19 -11.31 -12.93 -1.31
N LEU A 20 -10.40 -13.84 -0.91
CA LEU A 20 -9.90 -13.98 0.45
C LEU A 20 -8.83 -12.95 0.83
N VAL A 21 -8.09 -12.42 -0.15
CA VAL A 21 -7.01 -11.47 0.12
C VAL A 21 -7.54 -10.06 -0.07
N VAL A 22 -7.66 -9.32 1.02
CA VAL A 22 -8.11 -7.93 1.01
C VAL A 22 -7.07 -7.05 1.67
N TRP A 23 -6.87 -5.86 1.10
CA TRP A 23 -5.88 -4.90 1.54
C TRP A 23 -6.54 -3.70 2.22
N HIS A 24 -5.84 -3.14 3.20
CA HIS A 24 -6.22 -1.88 3.83
C HIS A 24 -5.10 -0.87 3.61
N CYS A 25 -5.47 0.37 3.33
CA CYS A 25 -4.50 1.44 3.20
C CYS A 25 -3.92 1.81 4.56
N ASN A 26 -2.60 1.92 4.67
CA ASN A 26 -1.94 2.30 5.93
C ASN A 26 -2.07 3.80 6.28
N LEU A 27 -2.51 4.64 5.34
CA LEU A 27 -2.64 6.09 5.52
C LEU A 27 -4.05 6.51 5.91
N CYS A 28 -5.06 6.02 5.18
CA CYS A 28 -6.46 6.39 5.40
C CYS A 28 -7.31 5.27 5.99
N HIS A 29 -6.71 4.09 6.22
CA HIS A 29 -7.41 2.89 6.71
C HIS A 29 -8.59 2.45 5.84
N THR A 30 -8.67 2.95 4.59
CA THR A 30 -9.70 2.54 3.64
C THR A 30 -9.47 1.09 3.21
N GLY A 31 -10.53 0.31 3.20
CA GLY A 31 -10.58 -1.08 2.76
C GLY A 31 -11.87 -1.75 3.22
N PRO A 32 -12.11 -3.01 2.83
CA PRO A 32 -11.22 -3.90 2.08
C PRO A 32 -11.08 -3.55 0.59
N LEU A 33 -9.84 -3.45 0.09
CA LEU A 33 -9.52 -3.25 -1.31
C LEU A 33 -8.95 -4.54 -1.93
N TYR A 34 -9.33 -4.84 -3.17
CA TYR A 34 -8.74 -5.96 -3.94
C TYR A 34 -7.44 -5.58 -4.64
N MET A 35 -7.07 -4.30 -4.62
CA MET A 35 -5.80 -3.81 -5.13
C MET A 35 -5.22 -2.73 -4.21
N ILE A 36 -3.91 -2.74 -4.06
CA ILE A 36 -3.17 -1.81 -3.19
C ILE A 36 -1.86 -1.43 -3.87
N PHE A 37 -1.35 -0.23 -3.59
CA PHE A 37 -0.03 0.19 -4.03
C PHE A 37 0.97 -0.17 -2.94
N GLU A 38 1.88 -1.10 -3.23
CA GLU A 38 2.97 -1.47 -2.33
C GLU A 38 4.26 -0.77 -2.78
N CYS A 39 4.94 -0.06 -1.90
CA CYS A 39 6.30 0.38 -2.17
C CYS A 39 7.26 -0.81 -2.15
N ARG A 40 8.03 -1.00 -3.23
CA ARG A 40 9.01 -2.09 -3.34
C ARG A 40 10.08 -2.09 -2.26
N TYR A 41 10.42 -0.91 -1.72
CA TYR A 41 11.50 -0.75 -0.77
C TYR A 41 11.03 -0.78 0.69
N CYS A 42 10.04 0.04 1.03
CA CYS A 42 9.58 0.18 2.42
C CYS A 42 8.33 -0.66 2.74
N LYS A 43 7.76 -1.37 1.75
CA LYS A 43 6.57 -2.21 1.92
C LYS A 43 5.35 -1.45 2.48
N LEU A 44 5.32 -0.14 2.23
CA LEU A 44 4.18 0.71 2.54
C LEU A 44 3.02 0.38 1.59
N HIS A 45 1.86 0.11 2.17
CA HIS A 45 0.62 -0.22 1.48
C HIS A 45 -0.31 0.99 1.44
N THR A 46 -0.56 1.55 0.27
CA THR A 46 -1.39 2.74 0.11
C THR A 46 -2.51 2.55 -0.90
N CYS A 47 -3.58 3.33 -0.71
CA CYS A 47 -4.65 3.45 -1.68
C CYS A 47 -4.19 4.28 -2.89
N ARG A 48 -4.89 4.18 -4.04
CA ARG A 48 -4.60 5.03 -5.22
C ARG A 48 -4.67 6.54 -4.90
N ALA A 49 -5.52 6.92 -3.97
CA ALA A 49 -5.84 8.32 -3.67
C ALA A 49 -4.93 8.95 -2.59
N CYS A 50 -3.90 8.25 -2.11
CA CYS A 50 -3.20 8.56 -0.86
C CYS A 50 -1.80 9.21 -1.02
#